data_AF-A0A820YRJ4-F1
#
_entry.id   AF-A0A820YRJ4-F1
#
_cell.length_a   1.000
_cell.length_b   1.000
_cell.length_c   1.000
_cell.angle_alpha   90.00
_cell.angle_beta   90.00
_cell.angle_gamma   90.00
#
_symmetry.space_group_name_H-M   'P 1'
#
loop_
_entity.id
_entity.type
_entity.pdbx_description
1 polymer ?
#
loop_
_entity_poly.entity_id
_entity_poly.type
_entity_poly.pdbx_seq_one_letter_code
_entity_poly.pdbx_strand_id
1 'polypeptide(L)'
;MYNQSANGYSGGGGGGSGYIENPQYNEQGEPIEEDEFGRTEEEFDEDMQRELADDAPWKRIQQNTFTRWANEHLKLVNRHVDDLQSELSDGLNLIALIEVLSQKRVPKYNRRPNFRSQKLENVSVILDFLENTERIRLVNIDATHIVDGKLKLILGLIWTLI
;
A
#
# COMPACT_ATOMS: atom_id res chain seq x y z
N MET A 1 -59.99 46.62 -6.04
CA MET A 1 -58.83 46.31 -6.90
C MET A 1 -58.17 45.07 -6.33
N TYR A 2 -58.57 43.92 -6.87
CA TYR A 2 -58.20 42.58 -6.41
C TYR A 2 -57.02 42.06 -7.23
N ASN A 3 -56.04 41.52 -6.51
CA ASN A 3 -55.27 40.31 -6.77
C ASN A 3 -55.00 39.92 -8.25
N GLN A 4 -53.74 40.05 -8.67
CA GLN A 4 -53.19 39.34 -9.82
C GLN A 4 -52.74 37.95 -9.37
N SER A 5 -53.46 36.91 -9.78
CA SER A 5 -52.96 35.54 -9.95
C SER A 5 -54.04 34.69 -10.61
N ALA A 6 -53.79 34.22 -11.83
CA ALA A 6 -54.44 33.04 -12.39
C ALA A 6 -53.51 32.40 -13.43
N ASN A 7 -53.17 31.14 -13.17
CA ASN A 7 -52.41 30.22 -13.99
C ASN A 7 -52.94 30.06 -15.42
N GLY A 8 -52.01 29.91 -16.37
CA GLY A 8 -52.22 29.25 -17.65
C GLY A 8 -51.33 28.01 -17.75
N TYR A 9 -51.95 26.88 -18.10
CA TYR A 9 -51.41 25.52 -18.16
C TYR A 9 -50.48 25.25 -19.37
N SER A 10 -49.60 24.24 -19.18
CA SER A 10 -49.24 23.13 -20.10
C SER A 10 -47.89 23.09 -20.84
N GLY A 11 -47.23 21.91 -20.69
CA GLY A 11 -46.12 21.37 -21.49
C GLY A 11 -44.80 21.39 -20.71
N GLY A 12 -44.11 20.30 -20.37
CA GLY A 12 -43.96 19.01 -21.04
C GLY A 12 -42.48 18.84 -21.41
N GLY A 13 -41.81 17.81 -20.88
CA GLY A 13 -40.41 17.43 -21.18
C GLY A 13 -39.43 17.97 -20.14
N GLY A 14 -38.74 17.17 -19.32
CA GLY A 14 -38.12 15.91 -19.68
C GLY A 14 -36.88 16.19 -20.53
N GLY A 15 -35.85 16.79 -19.95
CA GLY A 15 -34.58 17.06 -20.61
C GLY A 15 -33.49 17.11 -19.57
N GLY A 16 -32.90 15.95 -19.27
CA GLY A 16 -31.62 15.90 -18.59
C GLY A 16 -30.64 16.73 -19.39
N SER A 17 -30.08 17.76 -18.78
CA SER A 17 -28.96 18.51 -19.33
C SER A 17 -27.77 17.55 -19.36
N GLY A 18 -27.67 16.75 -20.42
CA GLY A 18 -26.46 16.01 -20.73
C GLY A 18 -25.37 17.04 -20.96
N TYR A 19 -24.45 17.14 -20.01
CA TYR A 19 -23.19 17.82 -20.25
C TYR A 19 -22.54 17.07 -21.41
N ILE A 20 -22.54 17.68 -22.59
CA ILE A 20 -21.72 17.20 -23.71
C ILE A 20 -20.30 17.57 -23.31
N GLU A 21 -19.54 16.60 -22.79
CA GLU A 21 -18.11 16.77 -22.60
C GLU A 21 -17.48 17.05 -23.96
N ASN A 22 -16.75 18.16 -24.06
CA ASN A 22 -15.98 18.44 -25.26
C ASN A 22 -14.90 17.35 -25.39
N PRO A 23 -14.73 16.73 -26.57
CA PRO A 23 -13.64 15.78 -26.77
C PRO A 23 -12.31 16.42 -26.42
N GLN A 24 -11.52 15.75 -25.57
CA GLN A 24 -10.13 16.12 -25.36
C GLN A 24 -9.36 15.77 -26.63
N TYR A 25 -8.41 16.61 -27.02
CA TYR A 25 -7.55 16.40 -28.19
C TYR A 25 -6.10 16.26 -27.75
N ASN A 26 -5.35 15.35 -28.36
CA ASN A 26 -3.93 15.18 -28.09
C ASN A 26 -3.08 16.30 -28.73
N GLU A 27 -1.75 16.27 -28.53
CA GLU A 27 -0.83 17.28 -29.07
C GLU A 27 -0.80 17.34 -30.61
N GLN A 28 -1.32 16.32 -31.31
CA GLN A 28 -1.46 16.30 -32.77
C GLN A 28 -2.83 16.80 -33.26
N GLY A 29 -3.75 17.12 -32.35
CA GLY A 29 -5.10 17.58 -32.68
C GLY A 29 -6.09 16.46 -33.01
N GLU A 30 -5.76 15.21 -32.68
CA GLU A 30 -6.66 14.06 -32.82
C GLU A 30 -7.48 13.87 -31.53
N PRO A 31 -8.75 13.42 -31.61
CA PRO A 31 -9.56 13.11 -30.43
C PRO A 31 -8.89 12.01 -29.60
N ILE A 32 -8.85 12.17 -28.28
CA ILE A 32 -8.36 11.12 -27.39
C ILE A 32 -9.40 9.99 -27.36
N GLU A 33 -8.98 8.78 -27.75
CA GLU A 33 -9.83 7.58 -27.66
C GLU A 33 -9.83 7.08 -26.20
N GLU A 34 -11.00 7.18 -25.57
CA GLU A 34 -11.24 6.70 -24.21
C GLU A 34 -12.04 5.38 -24.26
N ASP A 35 -11.69 4.42 -23.41
CA ASP A 35 -12.45 3.18 -23.25
C ASP A 35 -13.81 3.42 -22.56
N GLU A 36 -14.65 2.38 -22.42
CA GLU A 36 -15.96 2.47 -21.76
C GLU A 36 -15.89 2.95 -20.29
N PHE A 37 -14.69 2.96 -19.70
CA PHE A 37 -14.40 3.40 -18.34
C PHE A 37 -13.71 4.78 -18.28
N GLY A 38 -13.59 5.48 -19.42
CA GLY A 38 -12.98 6.81 -19.49
C GLY A 38 -11.46 6.79 -19.36
N ARG A 39 -10.80 5.66 -19.66
CA ARG A 39 -9.34 5.54 -19.66
C ARG A 39 -8.79 5.69 -21.06
N THR A 40 -7.73 6.46 -21.19
CA THR A 40 -6.97 6.63 -22.42
C THR A 40 -6.12 5.38 -22.73
N GLU A 41 -5.72 5.21 -24.00
CA GLU A 41 -4.81 4.12 -24.41
C GLU A 41 -3.46 4.20 -23.65
N GLU A 42 -2.95 5.41 -23.41
CA GLU A 42 -1.72 5.64 -22.63
C GLU A 42 -1.87 5.17 -21.18
N GLU A 43 -2.98 5.51 -20.51
CA GLU A 43 -3.24 5.08 -19.13
C GLU A 43 -3.40 3.55 -19.03
N PHE A 44 -4.03 2.93 -20.03
CA PHE A 44 -4.17 1.48 -20.09
C PHE A 44 -2.82 0.77 -20.24
N ASP A 45 -1.96 1.27 -21.13
CA ASP A 45 -0.61 0.73 -21.33
C ASP A 45 0.28 0.92 -20.10
N GLU A 46 0.18 2.05 -19.41
CA GLU A 46 0.89 2.30 -18.14
C GLU A 46 0.46 1.32 -17.04
N ASP A 47 -0.84 1.08 -16.89
CA ASP A 47 -1.36 0.12 -15.91
C ASP A 47 -0.94 -1.32 -16.25
N MET A 48 -1.01 -1.72 -17.51
CA MET A 48 -0.54 -3.02 -18.00
C MET A 48 0.97 -3.18 -17.73
N GLN A 49 1.77 -2.18 -18.05
CA GLN A 49 3.21 -2.20 -17.79
C GLN A 49 3.51 -2.30 -16.28
N ARG A 50 2.73 -1.62 -15.45
CA ARG A 50 2.84 -1.70 -14.00
C ARG A 50 2.52 -3.10 -13.48
N GLU A 51 1.45 -3.72 -13.98
CA GLU A 51 1.04 -5.08 -13.61
C GLU A 51 2.12 -6.12 -14.02
N LEU A 52 2.60 -6.03 -15.27
CA LEU A 52 3.72 -6.85 -15.76
C LEU A 52 5.00 -6.65 -14.94
N ALA A 53 5.27 -5.41 -14.51
CA ALA A 53 6.43 -5.11 -13.69
C ALA A 53 6.29 -5.69 -12.27
N ASP A 54 5.07 -5.77 -11.71
CA ASP A 54 4.80 -6.36 -10.39
C ASP A 54 4.99 -7.88 -10.37
N ASP A 55 4.74 -8.57 -11.48
CA ASP A 55 4.99 -10.00 -11.63
C ASP A 55 6.39 -10.38 -12.16
N ALA A 56 7.28 -9.39 -12.29
CA ALA A 56 8.61 -9.63 -12.83
C ALA A 56 9.36 -10.73 -12.03
N PRO A 57 9.96 -11.74 -12.70
CA PRO A 57 10.57 -12.90 -12.02
C PRO A 57 11.61 -12.55 -10.95
N TRP A 58 12.34 -11.44 -11.14
CA TRP A 58 13.36 -10.99 -10.19
C TRP A 58 12.76 -10.54 -8.85
N LYS A 59 11.54 -9.97 -8.83
CA LYS A 59 10.84 -9.60 -7.58
C LYS A 59 10.53 -10.84 -6.75
N ARG A 60 10.05 -11.89 -7.40
CA ARG A 60 9.78 -13.19 -6.76
C ARG A 60 11.05 -13.83 -6.21
N ILE A 61 12.16 -13.79 -6.95
CA ILE A 61 13.46 -14.30 -6.49
C ILE A 61 13.95 -13.51 -5.27
N GLN A 62 13.84 -12.18 -5.29
CA GLN A 62 14.22 -11.32 -4.18
C GLN A 62 13.39 -11.64 -2.93
N GLN A 63 12.06 -11.68 -3.06
CA GLN A 63 11.17 -12.01 -1.95
C GLN A 63 11.47 -13.40 -1.37
N ASN A 64 11.67 -14.42 -2.22
CA ASN A 64 12.05 -15.76 -1.77
C ASN A 64 13.38 -15.76 -1.02
N THR A 65 14.35 -14.98 -1.49
CA THR A 65 15.68 -14.86 -0.85
C THR A 65 15.55 -14.23 0.54
N PHE A 66 14.82 -13.12 0.65
CA PHE A 66 14.61 -12.43 1.92
C PHE A 66 13.76 -13.24 2.89
N THR A 67 12.76 -13.97 2.39
CA THR A 67 11.93 -14.88 3.20
C THR A 67 12.78 -16.00 3.78
N ARG A 68 13.64 -16.63 2.97
CA ARG A 68 14.59 -17.65 3.45
C ARG A 68 15.56 -17.09 4.48
N TRP A 69 16.14 -15.93 4.20
CA TRP A 69 17.05 -15.27 5.15
C TRP A 69 16.36 -14.98 6.49
N ALA A 70 15.14 -14.42 6.48
CA ALA A 70 14.38 -14.19 7.71
C ALA A 70 14.11 -15.50 8.47
N ASN A 71 13.76 -16.57 7.76
CA ASN A 71 13.51 -17.89 8.37
C ASN A 71 14.75 -18.56 8.95
N GLU A 72 15.95 -18.30 8.42
CA GLU A 72 17.21 -18.77 9.02
C GLU A 72 17.41 -18.22 10.43
N HIS A 73 16.89 -17.04 10.73
CA HIS A 73 16.91 -16.43 12.05
C HIS A 73 15.68 -16.79 12.88
N LEU A 74 14.48 -16.74 12.30
CA LEU A 74 13.23 -17.03 13.01
C LEU A 74 13.14 -18.48 13.50
N LYS A 75 13.77 -19.44 12.81
CA LYS A 75 13.84 -20.83 13.27
C LYS A 75 14.52 -20.98 14.63
N LEU A 76 15.44 -20.07 14.99
CA LEU A 76 16.13 -20.06 16.29
C LEU A 76 15.16 -19.80 17.46
N VAL A 77 14.00 -19.22 17.18
CA VAL A 77 12.92 -18.95 18.15
C VAL A 77 11.62 -19.68 17.77
N ASN A 78 11.73 -20.75 16.99
CA ASN A 78 10.62 -21.61 16.55
C ASN A 78 9.48 -20.83 15.87
N ARG A 79 9.84 -19.88 15.02
CA ARG A 79 8.94 -19.12 14.15
C ARG A 79 9.31 -19.34 12.69
N HIS A 80 8.35 -19.11 11.82
CA HIS A 80 8.48 -19.24 10.37
C HIS A 80 7.52 -18.25 9.71
N VAL A 81 7.90 -17.73 8.54
CA VAL A 81 7.06 -16.92 7.67
C VAL A 81 7.10 -17.42 6.23
N ASP A 82 5.93 -17.51 5.60
CA ASP A 82 5.76 -17.84 4.18
C ASP A 82 5.57 -16.58 3.34
N ASP A 83 4.93 -15.55 3.90
CA ASP A 83 4.71 -14.27 3.22
C ASP A 83 5.09 -13.08 4.11
N LEU A 84 6.18 -12.40 3.73
CA LEU A 84 6.67 -11.21 4.42
C LEU A 84 5.64 -10.08 4.47
N GLN A 85 4.76 -9.96 3.47
CA GLN A 85 3.82 -8.85 3.39
C GLN A 85 2.75 -8.93 4.49
N SER A 86 2.10 -10.09 4.60
CA SER A 86 1.04 -10.32 5.58
C SER A 86 1.58 -10.66 6.97
N GLU A 87 2.64 -11.47 7.08
CA GLU A 87 3.05 -12.03 8.37
C GLU A 87 4.00 -11.14 9.17
N LEU A 88 4.51 -10.04 8.59
CA LEU A 88 5.18 -8.98 9.34
C LEU A 88 4.23 -7.85 9.78
N SER A 89 3.01 -7.81 9.23
CA SER A 89 2.07 -6.68 9.38
C SER A 89 1.60 -6.42 10.80
N ASP A 90 1.64 -7.42 11.69
CA ASP A 90 1.25 -7.28 13.10
C ASP A 90 2.42 -6.93 14.03
N GLY A 91 3.63 -6.89 13.47
CA GLY A 91 4.89 -6.60 14.15
C GLY A 91 5.48 -7.76 14.97
N LEU A 92 4.76 -8.87 15.22
CA LEU A 92 5.25 -9.90 16.14
C LEU A 92 6.44 -10.70 15.59
N ASN A 93 6.36 -11.10 14.32
CA ASN A 93 7.47 -11.80 13.66
C ASN A 93 8.66 -10.86 13.44
N LEU A 94 8.41 -9.58 13.15
CA LEU A 94 9.47 -8.59 13.01
C LEU A 94 10.21 -8.33 14.34
N ILE A 95 9.48 -8.27 15.47
CA ILE A 95 10.09 -8.19 16.80
C ILE A 95 10.97 -9.41 17.05
N ALA A 96 10.45 -10.62 16.81
CA ALA A 96 11.19 -11.84 17.05
C ALA A 96 12.47 -11.91 16.20
N LEU A 97 12.40 -11.50 14.93
CA LEU A 97 13.56 -11.41 14.05
C LEU A 97 14.61 -10.45 14.61
N ILE A 98 14.21 -9.27 15.05
CA ILE A 98 15.15 -8.24 15.55
C ILE A 98 15.72 -8.61 16.92
N GLU A 99 14.96 -9.26 17.79
CA GLU A 99 15.52 -9.80 19.05
C GLU A 99 16.59 -10.86 18.77
N VAL A 100 16.39 -11.71 17.75
CA VAL A 100 17.40 -12.69 17.32
C VAL A 100 18.64 -12.02 16.72
N LEU A 101 18.47 -11.01 15.87
CA LEU A 101 19.60 -10.34 15.22
C LEU A 101 20.42 -9.50 16.22
N SER A 102 19.74 -8.70 17.04
CA SER A 102 20.40 -7.79 18.00
C SER A 102 20.90 -8.48 19.26
N GLN A 103 20.44 -9.71 19.55
CA GLN A 103 20.64 -10.41 20.82
C GLN A 103 20.16 -9.59 22.04
N LYS A 104 19.20 -8.69 21.82
CA LYS A 104 18.59 -7.83 22.84
C LYS A 104 17.09 -8.03 22.87
N ARG A 105 16.47 -7.65 23.99
CA ARG A 105 15.02 -7.77 24.19
C ARG A 105 14.33 -6.45 23.90
N VAL A 106 13.23 -6.51 23.15
CA VAL A 106 12.34 -5.37 22.97
C VAL A 106 11.43 -5.27 24.19
N PRO A 107 11.47 -4.16 24.95
CA PRO A 107 10.95 -4.13 26.32
C PRO A 107 9.43 -4.24 26.42
N LYS A 108 8.65 -3.61 25.53
CA LYS A 108 7.19 -3.60 25.61
C LYS A 108 6.54 -3.55 24.24
N TYR A 109 5.59 -4.46 24.01
CA TYR A 109 4.77 -4.53 22.80
C TYR A 109 3.48 -5.32 23.06
N ASN A 110 2.49 -5.14 22.18
CA ASN A 110 1.21 -5.85 22.22
C ASN A 110 1.39 -7.30 21.76
N ARG A 111 1.16 -8.25 22.68
CA ARG A 111 1.29 -9.70 22.41
C ARG A 111 0.15 -10.29 21.57
N ARG A 112 -0.98 -9.58 21.49
CA ARG A 112 -2.18 -9.97 20.74
C ARG A 112 -2.76 -8.73 20.04
N PRO A 113 -2.10 -8.25 18.97
CA PRO A 113 -2.49 -7.02 18.27
C PRO A 113 -3.70 -7.27 17.36
N ASN A 114 -4.91 -7.19 17.93
CA ASN A 114 -6.17 -7.38 17.20
C ASN A 114 -6.57 -6.14 16.40
N PHE A 115 -6.17 -4.95 16.86
CA PHE A 115 -6.51 -3.68 16.23
C PHE A 115 -5.33 -3.11 15.46
N ARG A 116 -5.61 -2.40 14.35
CA ARG A 116 -4.58 -1.74 13.53
C ARG A 116 -3.70 -0.80 14.35
N SER A 117 -4.27 -0.08 15.34
CA SER A 117 -3.51 0.77 16.24
C SER A 117 -2.46 0.01 17.06
N GLN A 118 -2.77 -1.21 17.52
CA GLN A 118 -1.83 -2.07 18.25
C GLN A 118 -0.73 -2.61 17.35
N LYS A 119 -1.06 -2.94 16.10
CA LYS A 119 -0.08 -3.36 15.08
C LYS A 119 0.89 -2.21 14.76
N LEU A 120 0.37 -1.00 14.59
CA LEU A 120 1.18 0.20 14.38
C LEU A 120 2.09 0.46 15.59
N GLU A 121 1.58 0.37 16.82
CA GLU A 121 2.39 0.53 18.02
C GLU A 121 3.54 -0.50 18.07
N ASN A 122 3.26 -1.78 17.76
CA ASN A 122 4.28 -2.81 17.70
C ASN A 122 5.38 -2.47 16.69
N VAL A 123 5.02 -2.11 15.47
CA VAL A 123 5.99 -1.76 14.44
C VAL A 123 6.74 -0.47 14.79
N SER A 124 6.07 0.55 15.31
CA SER A 124 6.73 1.79 15.73
C SER A 124 7.81 1.54 16.80
N VAL A 125 7.53 0.68 17.79
CA VAL A 125 8.52 0.30 18.81
C VAL A 125 9.75 -0.35 18.18
N ILE A 126 9.55 -1.16 17.14
CA ILE A 126 10.65 -1.80 16.42
C ILE A 126 11.49 -0.79 15.65
N LEU A 127 10.86 0.10 14.88
CA LEU A 127 11.58 1.09 14.08
C LEU A 127 12.38 2.02 14.99
N ASP A 128 11.78 2.45 16.10
CA ASP A 128 12.47 3.21 17.15
C ASP A 128 13.66 2.44 17.74
N PHE A 129 13.50 1.14 18.01
CA PHE A 129 14.58 0.29 18.49
C PHE A 129 15.75 0.23 17.50
N LEU A 130 15.48 0.07 16.20
CA LEU A 130 16.51 0.04 15.17
C LEU A 130 17.28 1.36 15.08
N GLU A 131 16.58 2.50 15.12
CA GLU A 131 17.21 3.82 15.01
C GLU A 131 17.96 4.24 16.28
N ASN A 132 17.32 4.08 17.45
CA ASN A 132 17.84 4.61 18.71
C ASN A 132 18.75 3.65 19.45
N THR A 133 18.53 2.33 19.32
CA THR A 133 19.33 1.31 20.03
C THR A 133 20.39 0.70 19.12
N GLU A 134 20.03 0.27 17.91
CA GLU A 134 20.98 -0.34 16.96
C GLU A 134 21.70 0.68 16.08
N ARG A 135 21.31 1.96 16.12
CA ARG A 135 21.91 3.05 15.33
C ARG A 135 21.86 2.81 13.82
N ILE A 136 20.83 2.12 13.36
CA ILE A 136 20.56 1.89 11.93
C ILE A 136 19.70 3.03 11.42
N ARG A 137 20.13 3.70 10.34
CA ARG A 137 19.33 4.77 9.73
C ARG A 137 18.27 4.18 8.80
N LEU A 138 17.01 4.42 9.12
CA LEU A 138 15.90 4.13 8.23
C LEU A 138 15.60 5.36 7.37
N VAL A 139 15.39 5.17 6.08
CA VAL A 139 15.06 6.26 5.15
C VAL A 139 13.75 5.94 4.47
N ASN A 140 12.75 6.79 4.68
CA ASN A 140 11.40 6.65 4.10
C ASN A 140 10.70 5.32 4.46
N ILE A 141 10.91 4.81 5.67
CA ILE A 141 10.21 3.63 6.19
C ILE A 141 9.45 4.06 7.45
N ASP A 142 8.15 3.74 7.48
CA ASP A 142 7.23 4.11 8.55
C ASP A 142 6.42 2.88 8.95
N ALA A 143 5.84 2.89 10.15
CA ALA A 143 5.07 1.76 10.65
C ALA A 143 3.86 1.41 9.75
N THR A 144 3.21 2.41 9.15
CA THR A 144 2.09 2.22 8.22
C THR A 144 2.48 1.40 7.01
N HIS A 145 3.69 1.59 6.49
CA HIS A 145 4.20 0.84 5.34
C HIS A 145 4.28 -0.66 5.61
N ILE A 146 4.62 -1.07 6.83
CA ILE A 146 4.68 -2.48 7.22
C ILE A 146 3.28 -3.02 7.52
N VAL A 147 2.48 -2.29 8.30
CA VAL A 147 1.14 -2.72 8.71
C VAL A 147 0.18 -2.84 7.52
N ASP A 148 0.31 -1.95 6.54
CA ASP A 148 -0.53 -1.95 5.33
C ASP A 148 0.08 -2.81 4.20
N GLY A 149 1.14 -3.57 4.48
CA GLY A 149 1.71 -4.54 3.54
C GLY A 149 2.36 -3.89 2.30
N LYS A 150 3.08 -2.78 2.43
CA LYS A 150 3.80 -2.18 1.29
C LYS A 150 5.06 -2.98 0.96
N LEU A 151 4.91 -4.02 0.13
CA LEU A 151 5.96 -5.02 -0.14
C LEU A 151 7.32 -4.40 -0.47
N LYS A 152 7.39 -3.40 -1.37
CA LYS A 152 8.65 -2.72 -1.72
C LYS A 152 9.39 -2.15 -0.50
N LEU A 153 8.66 -1.56 0.45
CA LEU A 153 9.24 -0.97 1.66
C LEU A 153 9.57 -2.04 2.71
N ILE A 154 8.79 -3.12 2.77
CA ILE A 154 9.11 -4.29 3.60
C ILE A 154 10.41 -4.94 3.12
N LEU A 155 10.56 -5.18 1.81
CA LEU A 155 11.80 -5.71 1.24
C LEU A 155 12.98 -4.75 1.48
N GLY A 156 12.75 -3.44 1.40
CA GLY A 156 13.74 -2.42 1.76
C GLY A 156 14.19 -2.52 3.22
N LEU A 157 13.25 -2.71 4.16
CA LEU A 157 13.55 -2.92 5.57
C LEU A 157 14.37 -4.19 5.79
N ILE A 158 13.97 -5.32 5.21
CA ILE A 158 14.72 -6.58 5.35
C ILE A 158 16.13 -6.45 4.77
N TRP A 159 16.27 -5.79 3.62
CA TRP A 159 17.59 -5.49 3.04
C TRP A 159 18.47 -4.69 4.00
N THR A 160 17.93 -3.71 4.71
CA THR A 160 18.67 -2.94 5.72
C THR A 160 19.11 -3.78 6.92
N LEU A 161 18.45 -4.90 7.20
CA LEU A 161 18.80 -5.81 8.30
C LEU A 161 19.84 -6.89 7.92
N ILE A 162 20.13 -7.07 6.63
CA ILE A 162 21.16 -7.97 6.09
C ILE A 162 22.53 -7.27 6.16
#